data_AF-A0A660MX81-F1
#
_entry.id   AF-A0A660MX81-F1
#
_cell.length_a   1.000
_cell.length_b   1.000
_cell.length_c   1.000
_cell.angle_alpha   90.00
_cell.angle_beta   90.00
_cell.angle_gamma   90.00
#
_symmetry.space_group_name_H-M   'P 1'
#
loop_
_entity.id
_entity.type
_entity.pdbx_description
1 polymer ?
#
loop_
_entity_poly.entity_id
_entity_poly.type
_entity_poly.pdbx_seq_one_letter_code
_entity_poly.pdbx_strand_id
1 'polypeptide(L)'
;MSIFFQVLRGSFYVMTVIMGVFLVRGNIIFGAELFKVLKEVLMPGYLVFCGIMIGYLIAVIWQGKLPTSTEVINTRENIFKKSFLIGVSLGVVLAVCYVFY
;
A
#
# COMPACT_ATOMS: atom_id res chain seq x y z
N MET A 1 -15.35 6.51 0.91
CA MET A 1 -13.87 6.37 0.99
C MET A 1 -13.32 6.12 2.40
N SER A 2 -13.85 6.72 3.47
CA SER A 2 -13.32 6.50 4.84
C SER A 2 -13.28 5.02 5.28
N ILE A 3 -14.40 4.30 5.12
CA ILE A 3 -14.48 2.85 5.45
C ILE A 3 -13.50 2.03 4.61
N PHE A 4 -13.43 2.33 3.31
CA PHE A 4 -12.47 1.68 2.40
C PHE A 4 -11.03 1.83 2.88
N PHE A 5 -10.63 3.02 3.32
CA PHE A 5 -9.27 3.24 3.85
C PHE A 5 -9.02 2.62 5.22
N GLN A 6 -10.03 2.52 6.09
CA GLN A 6 -9.90 1.76 7.34
C GLN A 6 -9.67 0.27 7.08
N VAL A 7 -10.47 -0.31 6.17
CA VAL A 7 -10.29 -1.70 5.73
C VAL A 7 -8.91 -1.88 5.10
N LEU A 8 -8.50 -0.96 4.23
CA LEU A 8 -7.20 -0.99 3.56
C LEU A 8 -6.02 -0.89 4.54
N ARG A 9 -6.15 -0.07 5.60
CA ARG A 9 -5.15 0.05 6.66
C ARG A 9 -5.06 -1.22 7.50
N GLY A 10 -6.19 -1.81 7.84
CA GLY A 10 -6.26 -3.10 8.54
C GLY A 10 -5.63 -4.23 7.73
N SER A 11 -6.01 -4.33 6.45
CA SER A 11 -5.42 -5.33 5.54
C SER A 11 -3.93 -5.11 5.32
N PHE A 12 -3.48 -3.86 5.21
CA PHE A 12 -2.06 -3.53 5.07
C PHE A 12 -1.25 -3.94 6.29
N TYR A 13 -1.78 -3.73 7.50
CA TYR A 13 -1.11 -4.15 8.72
C TYR A 13 -0.94 -5.67 8.76
N VAL A 14 -2.00 -6.43 8.47
CA VAL A 14 -1.96 -7.90 8.42
C VAL A 14 -0.98 -8.39 7.35
N MET A 15 -1.04 -7.82 6.13
CA MET A 15 -0.11 -8.13 5.04
C MET A 15 1.34 -7.84 5.43
N THR A 16 1.61 -6.70 6.07
CA THR A 16 2.95 -6.32 6.52
C THR A 16 3.51 -7.31 7.55
N VAL A 17 2.69 -7.74 8.50
CA VAL A 17 3.10 -8.73 9.49
C VAL A 17 3.40 -10.08 8.83
N ILE A 18 2.52 -10.55 7.94
CA ILE A 18 2.72 -11.79 7.18
C ILE A 18 4.00 -11.71 6.35
N MET A 19 4.21 -10.59 5.65
CA MET A 19 5.43 -10.35 4.86
C MET A 19 6.68 -10.31 5.73
N GLY A 20 6.62 -9.71 6.92
CA GLY A 20 7.73 -9.72 7.87
C GLY A 20 8.12 -11.13 8.29
N VAL A 21 7.15 -11.95 8.67
CA VAL A 21 7.39 -13.37 9.02
C VAL A 21 7.93 -14.14 7.82
N PHE A 22 7.34 -13.93 6.64
CA PHE A 22 7.75 -14.57 5.41
C PHE A 22 9.19 -14.21 5.03
N LEU A 23 9.59 -12.93 5.08
CA LEU A 23 10.95 -12.52 4.73
C LEU A 23 12.00 -12.97 5.76
N VAL A 24 11.67 -13.04 7.05
CA VAL A 24 12.65 -13.39 8.11
C VAL A 24 12.83 -14.92 8.22
N ARG A 25 11.75 -15.70 8.10
CA ARG A 25 11.79 -17.16 8.36
C ARG A 25 11.23 -18.01 7.22
N GLY A 26 10.72 -17.42 6.14
CA GLY A 26 10.07 -18.17 5.05
C GLY A 26 10.98 -19.20 4.38
N ASN A 27 12.29 -18.92 4.29
CA ASN A 27 13.26 -19.88 3.73
C ASN A 27 13.33 -21.19 4.54
N ILE A 28 13.16 -21.14 5.85
CA ILE A 28 13.21 -22.32 6.74
C ILE A 28 11.86 -23.06 6.72
N ILE A 29 10.75 -22.31 6.61
CA ILE A 29 9.39 -22.86 6.70
C ILE A 29 8.95 -23.52 5.38
N PHE A 30 9.26 -22.89 4.24
CA PHE A 30 8.79 -23.33 2.92
C PHE A 30 9.89 -24.02 2.09
N GLY A 31 11.15 -23.91 2.50
CA GLY A 31 12.30 -24.35 1.70
C GLY A 31 12.69 -23.33 0.62
N ALA A 32 13.95 -23.40 0.16
CA ALA A 32 14.57 -22.36 -0.65
C ALA A 32 13.87 -22.10 -2.00
N GLU A 33 13.47 -23.16 -2.70
CA GLU A 33 12.84 -23.05 -4.03
C GLU A 33 11.43 -22.46 -3.95
N LEU A 34 10.59 -22.97 -3.04
CA LEU A 34 9.24 -22.45 -2.82
C LEU A 34 9.28 -21.02 -2.27
N PHE A 35 10.21 -20.71 -1.37
CA PHE A 35 10.40 -19.36 -0.86
C PHE A 35 10.73 -18.37 -1.97
N LYS A 36 11.62 -18.75 -2.91
CA LYS A 36 12.01 -17.90 -4.03
C LYS A 36 10.83 -17.58 -4.94
N VAL A 37 10.09 -18.60 -5.39
CA VAL A 37 8.92 -18.42 -6.27
C VAL A 37 7.84 -17.58 -5.58
N LEU A 38 7.54 -17.88 -4.31
CA LEU A 38 6.50 -17.16 -3.59
C LEU A 38 6.91 -15.69 -3.35
N LYS A 39 8.20 -15.42 -3.09
CA LYS A 39 8.73 -14.06 -2.94
C LYS A 39 8.60 -13.25 -4.24
N GLU A 40 8.92 -13.84 -5.38
CA GLU A 40 8.81 -13.16 -6.69
C GLU A 40 7.38 -12.71 -7.02
N VAL A 41 6.36 -13.43 -6.54
CA VAL A 41 4.95 -13.06 -6.73
C VAL A 41 4.44 -12.13 -5.62
N LEU A 42 4.82 -12.40 -4.37
CA LEU A 42 4.28 -11.71 -3.20
C LEU A 42 4.88 -10.32 -3.02
N MET A 43 6.18 -10.13 -3.34
CA MET A 43 6.88 -8.87 -3.16
C MET A 43 6.36 -7.74 -4.08
N PRO A 44 6.12 -7.96 -5.39
CA PRO A 44 5.49 -6.94 -6.24
C PRO A 44 4.12 -6.51 -5.72
N GLY A 45 3.28 -7.48 -5.31
CA GLY A 45 1.97 -7.19 -4.74
C GLY A 45 2.07 -6.35 -3.47
N TYR A 46 3.01 -6.70 -2.58
CA TYR A 46 3.27 -5.94 -1.36
C TYR A 46 3.78 -4.51 -1.65
N LEU A 47 4.64 -4.32 -2.65
CA LEU A 47 5.13 -3.00 -3.05
C LEU A 47 4.02 -2.10 -3.58
N VAL A 48 3.07 -2.65 -4.34
CA VAL A 48 1.86 -1.92 -4.76
C VAL A 48 1.05 -1.48 -3.53
N PHE A 49 0.84 -2.38 -2.57
CA PHE A 49 0.15 -2.05 -1.31
C PHE A 49 0.87 -0.96 -0.51
N CYS A 50 2.20 -1.00 -0.43
CA CYS A 50 3.02 0.04 0.19
C CYS A 50 2.82 1.40 -0.49
N GLY A 51 2.83 1.44 -1.83
CA GLY A 51 2.57 2.66 -2.59
C GLY A 51 1.18 3.25 -2.30
N ILE A 52 0.14 2.41 -2.28
CA ILE A 52 -1.23 2.84 -1.94
C ILE A 52 -1.29 3.45 -0.54
N MET A 53 -0.60 2.85 0.44
CA MET A 53 -0.55 3.38 1.81
C MET A 53 0.19 4.72 1.90
N ILE A 54 1.26 4.93 1.12
CA ILE A 54 1.92 6.23 1.01
C ILE A 54 0.93 7.26 0.44
N GLY A 55 0.20 6.91 -0.62
CA GLY A 55 -0.87 7.76 -1.17
C GLY A 55 -1.95 8.11 -0.15
N TYR A 56 -2.35 7.14 0.68
CA TYR A 56 -3.28 7.38 1.79
C TYR A 56 -2.73 8.37 2.81
N LEU A 57 -1.47 8.20 3.26
CA LEU A 57 -0.84 9.12 4.21
C LEU A 57 -0.78 10.55 3.67
N ILE A 58 -0.43 10.71 2.39
CA ILE A 58 -0.45 12.01 1.70
C ILE A 58 -1.85 12.64 1.74
N ALA A 59 -2.89 11.84 1.44
CA ALA A 59 -4.27 12.33 1.50
C ALA A 59 -4.68 12.81 2.90
N VAL A 60 -4.33 12.04 3.94
CA VAL A 60 -4.67 12.39 5.33
C VAL A 60 -3.95 13.67 5.76
N ILE A 61 -2.66 13.81 5.46
CA ILE A 61 -1.88 15.02 5.76
C ILE A 61 -2.48 16.23 5.04
N TRP A 62 -2.88 16.07 3.79
CA TRP A 62 -3.45 17.16 3.00
C TRP A 62 -4.82 17.58 3.53
N GLN A 63 -5.68 16.63 3.94
CA GLN A 63 -6.97 16.95 4.54
C GLN A 63 -6.86 17.62 5.90
N GLY A 64 -5.86 17.28 6.72
CA GLY A 64 -5.61 17.94 8.00
C GLY A 64 -5.28 19.44 7.88
N LYS A 65 -4.98 19.92 6.67
CA LYS A 65 -4.71 21.34 6.37
C LYS A 65 -5.93 22.12 5.86
N LEU A 66 -7.08 21.48 5.60
CA LEU A 66 -8.27 22.18 5.07
C LEU A 66 -9.27 22.57 6.18
N PRO A 67 -9.90 23.77 6.08
CA PRO A 67 -10.94 24.21 7.01
C PRO A 67 -12.21 23.33 6.92
N THR A 68 -12.89 23.18 8.05
CA THR A 68 -14.02 22.26 8.26
C THR A 68 -15.37 22.80 7.78
N SER A 69 -15.43 23.51 6.65
CA SER A 69 -16.70 24.02 6.10
C SER A 69 -17.38 23.01 5.17
N THR A 70 -18.71 23.07 5.07
CA THR A 70 -19.56 22.06 4.43
C THR A 70 -19.39 21.94 2.91
N GLU A 71 -18.76 22.92 2.25
CA GLU A 71 -18.38 22.86 0.82
C GLU A 71 -17.18 21.92 0.53
N VAL A 72 -16.54 21.37 1.56
CA VAL A 72 -15.23 20.71 1.47
C VAL A 72 -15.33 19.19 1.26
N ILE A 73 -16.54 18.62 1.24
CA ILE A 73 -16.74 17.16 1.07
C ILE A 73 -16.26 16.69 -0.31
N ASN A 74 -16.63 17.41 -1.38
CA ASN A 74 -16.25 17.07 -2.75
C ASN A 74 -14.73 17.25 -2.96
N THR A 75 -14.15 18.25 -2.31
CA THR A 75 -12.71 18.51 -2.29
C THR A 75 -11.94 17.40 -1.56
N ARG A 76 -12.44 16.90 -0.43
CA ARG A 76 -11.84 15.77 0.30
C ARG A 76 -11.83 14.48 -0.50
N GLU A 77 -12.93 14.16 -1.18
CA GLU A 77 -13.01 12.96 -2.01
C GLU A 77 -12.05 13.04 -3.19
N ASN A 78 -11.96 14.21 -3.84
CA ASN A 78 -10.99 14.46 -4.91
C ASN A 78 -9.54 14.35 -4.43
N ILE A 79 -9.21 14.84 -3.24
CA ILE A 79 -7.87 14.68 -2.64
C ILE A 79 -7.55 13.19 -2.47
N PHE A 80 -8.46 12.40 -1.89
CA PHE A 80 -8.22 10.97 -1.73
C PHE A 80 -8.07 10.24 -3.07
N LYS A 81 -8.90 10.54 -4.08
CA LYS A 81 -8.78 9.94 -5.41
C LYS A 81 -7.44 10.27 -6.05
N LYS A 82 -7.00 11.53 -6.01
CA LYS A 82 -5.71 11.95 -6.56
C LYS A 82 -4.54 11.28 -5.84
N SER A 83 -4.52 11.30 -4.52
CA SER A 83 -3.44 10.69 -3.76
C SER A 83 -3.43 9.16 -3.86
N PHE A 84 -4.60 8.52 -3.99
CA PHE A 84 -4.70 7.09 -4.28
C PHE A 84 -4.07 6.77 -5.63
N LEU A 85 -4.38 7.55 -6.67
CA LEU A 85 -3.77 7.39 -7.99
C LEU A 85 -2.25 7.53 -7.92
N ILE A 86 -1.74 8.55 -7.21
CA ILE A 86 -0.29 8.75 -6.99
C ILE A 86 0.32 7.53 -6.28
N GLY A 87 -0.35 7.04 -5.23
CA GLY A 87 0.12 5.89 -4.46
C GLY A 87 0.16 4.60 -5.29
N VAL A 88 -0.88 4.33 -6.08
CA VAL A 88 -0.91 3.19 -7.02
C VAL A 88 0.21 3.32 -8.04
N SER A 89 0.39 4.48 -8.67
CA SER A 89 1.44 4.71 -9.65
C SER A 89 2.82 4.46 -9.05
N LEU A 90 3.10 5.00 -7.86
CA LEU A 90 4.35 4.78 -7.14
C LEU A 90 4.56 3.29 -6.83
N GLY A 91 3.52 2.62 -6.34
CA GLY A 91 3.55 1.20 -6.00
C GLY A 91 3.81 0.31 -7.21
N VAL A 92 3.20 0.62 -8.36
CA VAL A 92 3.44 -0.08 -9.63
C VAL A 92 4.87 0.14 -10.11
N VAL A 93 5.39 1.37 -10.04
CA VAL A 93 6.80 1.66 -10.39
C VAL A 93 7.74 0.84 -9.51
N LEU A 94 7.52 0.80 -8.19
CA LEU A 94 8.32 -0.01 -7.28
C LEU A 94 8.27 -1.50 -7.61
N ALA A 95 7.07 -2.02 -7.91
CA ALA A 95 6.88 -3.42 -8.29
C ALA A 95 7.60 -3.77 -9.60
N VAL A 96 7.51 -2.90 -10.62
CA VAL A 96 8.22 -3.06 -11.89
C VAL A 96 9.73 -3.01 -11.66
N CYS A 97 10.23 -2.02 -10.91
CA CYS A 97 11.65 -1.95 -10.57
C CYS A 97 12.13 -3.23 -9.90
N TYR A 98 11.39 -3.79 -8.94
CA TYR A 98 11.75 -5.05 -8.28
C TYR A 98 11.77 -6.27 -9.22
N VAL A 99 10.90 -6.31 -10.23
CA VAL A 99 10.83 -7.44 -11.17
C VAL A 99 11.96 -7.39 -12.20
N PHE A 100 12.39 -6.19 -12.61
CA PHE A 100 13.37 -6.00 -13.68
C PHE A 100 14.80 -5.67 -13.21
N TYR A 101 14.97 -5.24 -11.96
CA TYR A 101 16.26 -4.85 -11.36
C TYR A 101 16.45 -5.54 -10.00
#